data_AF-A0A3S0VIW8-F1
#
_entry.id   AF-A0A3S0VIW8-F1
#
_cell.length_a   1.000
_cell.length_b   1.000
_cell.length_c   1.000
_cell.angle_alpha   90.00
_cell.angle_beta   90.00
_cell.angle_gamma   90.00
#
_symmetry.space_group_name_H-M   'P 1'
#
loop_
_entity.id
_entity.type
_entity.pdbx_description
1 polymer ?
#
loop_
_entity_poly.entity_id
_entity_poly.type
_entity_poly.pdbx_seq_one_letter_code
_entity_poly.pdbx_strand_id
1 'polypeptide(L)' 'MSGVLLKSQQNTTGVTTIGANNTSITFNSRGLASNQTNFRFCDNRGGNFARSVEVLTTGYIQSGDTPGRAVWNNTAINCP' A
#
# COMPACT_ATOMS: atom_id res chain seq x y z
N MET A 1 -16.24 -19.59 17.68
CA MET A 1 -15.19 -18.57 17.86
C MET A 1 -15.03 -17.82 16.55
N SER A 2 -15.55 -16.60 16.44
CA SER A 2 -15.35 -15.76 15.25
C SER A 2 -14.19 -14.82 15.54
N GLY A 3 -13.02 -15.11 14.97
CA GLY A 3 -11.86 -14.23 15.03
C GLY A 3 -11.90 -13.29 13.84
N VAL A 4 -12.21 -12.02 14.07
CA VAL A 4 -11.99 -10.98 13.05
C VAL A 4 -10.49 -10.67 13.05
N LEU A 5 -9.75 -11.33 12.14
CA LEU A 5 -8.31 -11.11 11.92
C LEU A 5 -8.02 -9.89 11.04
N LEU A 6 -9.03 -9.15 10.58
CA LEU A 6 -8.83 -7.91 9.84
C LEU A 6 -8.63 -6.76 10.82
N LYS A 7 -7.36 -6.55 11.23
CA LYS A 7 -6.90 -5.25 11.74
C LYS A 7 -6.91 -4.26 10.57
N SER A 8 -8.07 -3.70 10.24
CA SER A 8 -8.14 -2.61 9.27
C SER A 8 -7.62 -1.34 9.94
N GLN A 9 -6.40 -0.92 9.62
CA GLN A 9 -5.95 0.43 9.95
C GLN A 9 -6.43 1.36 8.83
N GLN A 10 -7.51 2.09 9.10
CA GLN A 10 -8.05 3.08 8.19
C GLN A 10 -7.43 4.43 8.53
N ASN A 11 -6.47 4.91 7.73
CA ASN A 11 -5.90 6.24 7.92
C ASN A 11 -6.84 7.28 7.27
N THR A 12 -7.82 7.75 8.03
CA THR A 12 -8.88 8.67 7.55
C THR A 12 -8.46 10.14 7.59
N THR A 13 -7.30 10.46 8.15
CA THR A 13 -6.83 11.84 8.31
C THR A 13 -5.59 12.09 7.47
N GLY A 14 -5.72 12.94 6.46
CA GLY A 14 -4.60 13.63 5.83
C GLY A 14 -4.11 13.07 4.51
N VAL A 15 -4.45 11.84 4.10
CA VAL A 15 -4.05 11.33 2.77
C VAL A 15 -4.71 12.19 1.69
N THR A 16 -3.92 13.03 1.04
CA THR A 16 -4.36 13.93 -0.02
C THR A 16 -4.21 13.29 -1.39
N THR A 17 -3.23 12.41 -1.56
CA THR A 17 -2.93 11.78 -2.85
C THR A 17 -2.62 10.30 -2.66
N ILE A 18 -3.28 9.47 -3.47
CA ILE A 18 -2.96 8.06 -3.65
C ILE A 18 -2.42 7.89 -5.06
N GLY A 19 -1.23 7.31 -5.18
CA GLY A 19 -0.65 6.95 -6.48
C GLY A 19 -0.42 5.44 -6.54
N ALA A 20 -0.63 4.85 -7.72
CA ALA A 20 -0.33 3.45 -7.95
C ALA A 20 0.16 3.22 -9.39
N ASN A 21 0.93 2.17 -9.61
CA ASN A 21 1.31 1.74 -10.97
C ASN A 21 0.17 1.03 -11.72
N ASN A 22 -0.82 0.48 -10.99
CA ASN A 22 -2.08 -0.02 -11.55
C ASN A 22 -3.27 0.63 -10.83
N THR A 23 -4.34 0.95 -11.57
CA THR A 23 -5.55 1.55 -11.02
C THR A 23 -6.46 0.55 -10.30
N SER A 24 -6.29 -0.74 -10.59
CA SER A 24 -7.05 -1.82 -9.97
C SER A 24 -6.25 -3.11 -9.94
N ILE A 25 -6.64 -4.01 -9.04
CA ILE A 25 -6.09 -5.36 -8.91
C ILE A 25 -7.26 -6.29 -8.65
N THR A 26 -7.31 -7.41 -9.35
CA THR A 26 -8.26 -8.47 -9.06
C THR A 26 -7.53 -9.66 -8.44
N PHE A 27 -8.19 -10.32 -7.50
CA PHE A 27 -7.69 -11.56 -6.90
C PHE A 27 -8.57 -12.71 -7.40
N ASN A 28 -7.94 -13.81 -7.79
CA ASN A 28 -8.70 -15.01 -8.16
C ASN A 28 -9.17 -15.80 -6.93
N SER A 29 -9.89 -16.90 -7.13
CA SER A 29 -10.40 -17.76 -6.05
C SER A 29 -9.32 -18.40 -5.17
N ARG A 30 -8.06 -18.39 -5.60
CA ARG A 30 -6.90 -18.87 -4.83
C ARG A 30 -6.16 -17.74 -4.10
N GLY A 31 -6.67 -16.51 -4.20
CA GLY A 31 -6.05 -15.33 -3.60
C GLY A 31 -4.84 -14.78 -4.38
N LEU A 32 -4.58 -15.22 -5.60
CA LEU A 32 -3.47 -14.69 -6.40
C LEU A 32 -3.89 -13.38 -7.08
N ALA A 33 -3.01 -12.38 -7.05
CA ALA A 33 -3.25 -11.09 -7.66
C ALA A 33 -2.99 -11.12 -9.17
N SER A 34 -3.82 -10.40 -9.94
CA SER A 34 -3.70 -10.31 -11.40
C SER A 34 -2.38 -9.69 -11.87
N ASN A 35 -1.85 -8.71 -11.11
CA ASN A 35 -0.59 -8.01 -11.37
C ASN A 35 0.05 -7.59 -10.05
N GLN A 36 1.39 -7.50 -10.00
CA GLN A 36 2.07 -6.82 -8.90
C GLN A 36 1.75 -5.32 -8.94
N THR A 37 1.41 -4.75 -7.79
CA THR A 37 0.99 -3.34 -7.70
C THR A 37 1.54 -2.67 -6.46
N ASN A 38 2.05 -1.46 -6.66
CA ASN A 38 2.69 -0.63 -5.67
C ASN A 38 1.84 0.61 -5.46
N PHE A 39 1.40 0.82 -4.23
CA PHE A 39 0.64 1.98 -3.79
C PHE A 39 1.54 2.90 -2.96
N ARG A 40 1.43 4.20 -3.22
CA ARG A 40 1.94 5.27 -2.36
C ARG A 40 0.80 6.11 -1.84
N PHE A 41 0.86 6.42 -0.55
CA PHE A 41 -0.08 7.27 0.15
C PHE A 41 0.67 8.49 0.64
N CYS A 42 0.28 9.65 0.12
CA CYS A 42 0.89 10.93 0.43
C CYS A 42 -0.13 11.78 1.19
N ASP A 43 0.35 12.48 2.21
CA ASP A 43 -0.40 13.50 2.93
C ASP A 43 0.35 14.85 2.90
N ASN A 44 -0.27 15.86 3.49
CA ASN A 44 0.26 17.22 3.55
C ASN A 44 1.58 17.38 4.33
N ARG A 45 2.06 16.34 5.02
CA ARG A 45 3.37 16.36 5.69
C ARG A 45 4.52 16.07 4.71
N GLY A 46 4.21 15.63 3.49
CA GLY A 46 5.16 15.42 2.40
C GLY A 46 5.81 14.04 2.39
N GLY A 47 6.76 13.85 1.46
CA GLY A 47 7.35 12.54 1.11
C GLY A 47 7.97 11.77 2.27
N ASN A 48 8.54 12.44 3.27
CA ASN A 48 9.15 11.79 4.44
C ASN A 48 8.15 11.05 5.35
N PHE A 49 6.86 11.41 5.27
CA PHE A 49 5.79 10.79 6.06
C PHE A 49 4.91 9.86 5.24
N ALA A 50 5.19 9.74 3.93
CA ALA A 50 4.44 8.92 3.02
C ALA A 50 4.43 7.45 3.45
N ARG A 51 3.35 6.74 3.12
CA ARG A 51 3.23 5.30 3.35
C ARG A 51 3.21 4.56 2.02
N SER A 52 3.59 3.30 2.05
CA SER A 52 3.52 2.43 0.87
C SER A 52 2.91 1.09 1.19
N VAL A 53 2.21 0.52 0.21
CA VAL A 53 1.75 -0.87 0.20
C VAL A 53 2.18 -1.52 -1.11
N GLU A 54 2.61 -2.76 -1.05
CA GLU A 54 2.86 -3.60 -2.22
C GLU A 54 1.96 -4.83 -2.18
N VAL A 55 1.44 -5.18 -3.35
CA VAL A 55 0.71 -6.42 -3.61
C VAL A 55 1.54 -7.22 -4.59
N LEU A 56 2.00 -8.40 -4.17
CA LEU A 56 2.73 -9.34 -5.03
C LEU A 56 1.75 -10.22 -5.81
N THR A 57 2.18 -10.76 -6.95
CA THR A 57 1.37 -11.71 -7.76
C THR A 57 0.99 -12.98 -7.00
N THR A 58 1.75 -13.33 -5.96
CA THR A 58 1.45 -14.41 -5.01
C THR A 58 0.20 -14.14 -4.15
N GLY A 59 -0.33 -12.92 -4.17
CA GLY A 59 -1.44 -12.50 -3.30
C GLY A 59 -1.00 -11.88 -1.98
N TYR A 60 0.31 -11.88 -1.69
CA TYR A 60 0.83 -11.28 -0.47
C TYR A 60 0.72 -9.75 -0.53
N ILE A 61 0.18 -9.17 0.54
CA ILE A 61 0.02 -7.73 0.71
C ILE A 61 0.90 -7.28 1.87
N GLN A 62 1.78 -6.33 1.62
CA GLN A 62 2.70 -5.81 2.64
C GLN A 62 2.71 -4.29 2.67
N SER A 63 2.67 -3.73 3.87
CA SER A 63 2.90 -2.31 4.11
C SER A 63 4.37 -2.05 4.45
N GLY A 64 4.90 -0.92 4.03
CA GLY A 64 6.24 -0.48 4.43
C GLY A 64 6.27 -0.03 5.89
N ASP A 65 7.24 -0.53 6.66
CA ASP A 65 7.40 -0.18 8.07
C ASP A 65 8.02 1.21 8.27
N THR A 66 8.86 1.64 7.33
CA THR A 66 9.58 2.92 7.39
C THR A 66 8.81 4.01 6.62
N PRO A 67 8.34 5.08 7.29
CA PRO A 67 7.76 6.23 6.61
C PRO A 67 8.70 6.82 5.54
N GLY A 68 8.13 7.25 4.42
CA GLY A 68 8.84 7.86 3.30
C GLY A 68 9.70 6.92 2.47
N ARG A 69 9.68 5.61 2.75
CA ARG A 69 10.40 4.59 1.99
C ARG A 69 9.43 3.59 1.38
N ALA A 70 9.64 3.32 0.10
CA ALA A 70 8.86 2.35 -0.65
C ALA A 70 9.18 0.92 -0.19
N VAL A 71 8.15 0.14 0.12
CA VAL A 71 8.30 -1.27 0.58
C VAL A 71 8.96 -2.18 -0.46
N TRP A 72 8.79 -1.91 -1.76
CA TRP A 72 9.26 -2.79 -2.84
C TRP A 72 10.76 -2.63 -3.18
N ASN A 73 11.39 -1.51 -2.84
CA ASN A 73 12.79 -1.24 -3.21
C ASN A 73 13.56 -0.33 -2.24
N ASN A 74 12.95 0.06 -1.12
CA ASN A 74 13.52 0.96 -0.12
C ASN A 74 13.98 2.34 -0.67
N THR A 75 13.44 2.79 -1.81
CA THR A 75 13.70 4.14 -2.35
C THR A 75 12.78 5.17 -1.70
N ALA A 76 13.16 6.46 -1.76
CA ALA A 76 12.34 7.54 -1.24
C ALA A 76 11.03 7.68 -2.03
N ILE A 77 9.91 7.83 -1.32
CA ILE A 77 8.60 8.05 -1.93
C ILE A 77 8.47 9.53 -2.29
N ASN A 78 8.33 9.82 -3.58
CA ASN A 78 8.01 11.17 -4.01
C ASN A 78 6.51 11.44 -3.85
N CYS A 79 6.18 12.53 -3.18
CA CYS A 79 4.81 13.03 -2.98
C CYS A 79 4.69 14.43 -3.58
N PRO A 80 3.54 14.77 -4.18
CA PRO A 80 3.24 16.15 -4.56
C PRO A 80 3.27 17.09 -3.36
#